data_AF-A0A6A4HGA2-F1
#
_entry.id   AF-A0A6A4HGA2-F1
#
_cell.length_a   1.000
_cell.length_b   1.000
_cell.length_c   1.000
_cell.angle_alpha   90.00
_cell.angle_beta   90.00
_cell.angle_gamma   90.00
#
_symmetry.space_group_name_H-M   'P 1'
#
loop_
_entity.id
_entity.type
_entity.pdbx_description
1 polymer ?
#
loop_
_entity_poly.entity_id
_entity_poly.type
_entity_poly.pdbx_seq_one_letter_code
_entity_poly.pdbx_strand_id
1 'polypeptide(L)'
;MYTVGKVFAANTIIVLTMYIITLSLWIIGLVDLLAEVKKTLIDSPGQSLQVKKCIYVRVHVQRSRSNRRTLCLLEPSKTASQTLLGDVVIVWRVRAVWALGRSKSLNRFITHFICHSATSVVLTFCVVDLGGDIIDGSFQKPAFCRNMQTASYTLPTVTTAVTTIFIGMKAWSYYRNSAIRKRTHLVHIMTLLLESGLVYFLFFMAQIVLPVPSVRIPIEASSGLTLSTLMFSYQTSSIVGMYPTAIICLVHSRHSMAETSYHSA
;
A
#
# COMPACT_ATOMS: atom_id res chain seq x y z
N MET A 1 -16.81 -32.10 -0.85
CA MET A 1 -15.74 -31.81 0.14
C MET A 1 -14.37 -31.53 -0.49
N TYR A 2 -13.93 -32.26 -1.52
CA TYR A 2 -12.61 -32.04 -2.17
C TYR A 2 -12.37 -30.66 -2.80
N THR A 3 -13.42 -29.94 -3.23
CA THR A 3 -13.31 -28.62 -3.85
C THR A 3 -13.03 -27.50 -2.85
N VAL A 4 -13.46 -27.64 -1.60
CA VAL A 4 -13.28 -26.60 -0.56
C VAL A 4 -11.82 -26.52 -0.11
N GLY A 5 -11.16 -27.67 0.05
CA GLY A 5 -9.75 -27.74 0.44
C GLY A 5 -8.79 -27.12 -0.58
N LYS A 6 -9.04 -27.33 -1.88
CA LYS A 6 -8.19 -26.76 -2.95
C LYS A 6 -8.26 -25.23 -3.01
N VAL A 7 -9.46 -24.66 -2.85
CA VAL A 7 -9.66 -23.19 -2.84
C VAL A 7 -9.01 -22.57 -1.60
N PHE A 8 -9.10 -23.24 -0.44
CA PHE A 8 -8.45 -22.78 0.78
C PHE A 8 -6.93 -22.78 0.65
N ALA A 9 -6.34 -23.89 0.18
CA ALA A 9 -4.89 -23.97 -0.03
C ALA A 9 -4.37 -22.90 -1.00
N ALA A 10 -5.08 -22.66 -2.11
CA ALA A 10 -4.71 -21.62 -3.07
C ALA A 10 -4.73 -20.22 -2.44
N ASN A 11 -5.77 -19.88 -1.66
CA ASN A 11 -5.84 -18.59 -0.98
C ASN A 11 -4.70 -18.43 0.04
N THR A 12 -4.40 -19.47 0.82
CA THR A 12 -3.30 -19.44 1.80
C THR A 12 -1.95 -19.22 1.13
N ILE A 13 -1.70 -19.88 -0.01
CA ILE A 13 -0.46 -19.69 -0.79
C ILE A 13 -0.35 -18.25 -1.31
N ILE A 14 -1.44 -17.67 -1.80
CA ILE A 14 -1.46 -16.28 -2.27
C ILE A 14 -1.10 -15.34 -1.11
N VAL A 15 -1.75 -15.53 0.04
CA VAL A 15 -1.53 -14.68 1.23
C VAL A 15 -0.10 -14.81 1.75
N LEU A 16 0.44 -16.03 1.79
CA LEU A 16 1.82 -16.28 2.20
C LEU A 16 2.82 -15.64 1.24
N THR A 17 2.60 -15.78 -0.07
CA THR A 17 3.44 -15.16 -1.09
C THR A 17 3.41 -13.64 -0.97
N MET A 18 2.23 -13.05 -0.80
CA MET A 18 2.08 -11.60 -0.57
C MET A 18 2.82 -11.16 0.70
N TYR A 19 2.72 -11.93 1.78
CA TYR A 19 3.41 -11.63 3.03
C TYR A 19 4.93 -11.66 2.87
N ILE A 20 5.48 -12.67 2.20
CA ILE A 20 6.93 -12.80 1.99
C ILE A 20 7.44 -11.65 1.13
N ILE A 21 6.72 -11.27 0.06
CA ILE A 21 7.08 -10.12 -0.77
C ILE A 21 7.08 -8.84 0.06
N THR A 22 6.00 -8.58 0.81
CA THR A 22 5.90 -7.44 1.72
C THR A 22 7.05 -7.40 2.72
N LEU A 23 7.32 -8.52 3.39
CA LEU A 23 8.35 -8.61 4.41
C LEU A 23 9.74 -8.34 3.81
N SER A 24 9.99 -8.86 2.62
CA SER A 24 11.25 -8.62 1.90
C SER A 24 11.41 -7.14 1.56
N LEU A 25 10.34 -6.49 1.06
CA LEU A 25 10.35 -5.05 0.77
C LEU A 25 10.55 -4.20 2.04
N TRP A 26 9.94 -4.61 3.15
CA TRP A 26 10.10 -3.99 4.46
C TRP A 26 11.55 -4.07 4.94
N ILE A 27 12.17 -5.26 4.89
CA ILE A 27 13.57 -5.46 5.29
C ILE A 27 14.50 -4.57 4.44
N ILE A 28 14.28 -4.51 3.13
CA ILE A 28 15.09 -3.65 2.25
C ILE A 28 14.94 -2.18 2.64
N GLY A 29 13.70 -1.71 2.86
CA GLY A 29 13.44 -0.33 3.29
C GLY A 29 14.07 -0.02 4.66
N LEU A 30 14.05 -0.97 5.60
CA LEU A 30 14.68 -0.83 6.91
C LEU A 30 16.21 -0.75 6.81
N VAL A 31 16.83 -1.57 5.96
CA VAL A 31 18.27 -1.54 5.71
C VAL A 31 18.68 -0.19 5.10
N ASP A 32 17.93 0.29 4.12
CA ASP A 32 18.16 1.59 3.50
C ASP A 32 18.01 2.73 4.52
N LEU A 33 16.98 2.67 5.37
CA LEU A 33 16.76 3.62 6.46
C LEU A 33 17.91 3.64 7.48
N LEU A 34 18.37 2.47 7.91
CA LEU A 34 19.47 2.36 8.88
C LEU A 34 20.79 2.84 8.28
N ALA A 35 21.03 2.54 6.99
CA ALA A 35 22.17 3.08 6.27
C ALA A 35 22.11 4.62 6.20
N GLU A 36 20.92 5.19 6.02
CA GLU A 36 20.68 6.64 5.99
C GLU A 36 20.98 7.31 7.33
N VAL A 37 20.39 6.76 8.39
CA VAL A 37 20.55 7.25 9.76
C VAL A 37 22.02 7.16 10.16
N LYS A 38 22.68 6.03 9.88
CA LYS A 38 24.11 5.84 10.17
C LYS A 38 24.97 6.90 9.47
N LYS A 39 24.78 7.11 8.17
CA LYS A 39 25.57 8.10 7.42
C LYS A 39 25.31 9.53 7.90
N THR A 40 24.04 9.85 8.19
CA THR A 40 23.65 11.23 8.55
C THR A 40 24.08 11.59 9.97
N LEU A 41 23.92 10.67 10.94
CA LEU A 41 24.22 10.93 12.35
C LEU A 41 25.65 10.55 12.75
N ILE A 42 26.23 9.48 12.22
CA ILE A 42 27.46 8.88 12.75
C ILE A 42 28.71 9.29 11.95
N ASP A 43 28.69 9.27 10.63
CA ASP A 43 29.92 9.40 9.82
C ASP A 43 30.54 10.81 9.77
N SER A 44 29.85 11.86 10.26
CA SER A 44 30.39 13.24 10.18
C SER A 44 29.77 14.18 11.22
N PRO A 45 29.95 13.99 12.53
CA PRO A 45 29.23 14.75 13.57
C PRO A 45 29.43 16.27 13.48
N GLY A 46 30.57 16.76 12.96
CA GLY A 46 30.89 18.19 12.88
C GLY A 46 30.31 18.96 11.68
N GLN A 47 29.67 18.31 10.71
CA GLN A 47 29.12 18.99 9.53
C GLN A 47 27.65 19.38 9.72
N SER A 48 27.27 20.55 9.19
CA SER A 48 25.88 20.99 9.19
C SER A 48 24.98 20.02 8.40
N LEU A 49 23.76 19.82 8.87
CA LEU A 49 22.80 18.85 8.30
C LEU A 49 22.53 19.11 6.80
N GLN A 50 22.60 20.38 6.38
CA GLN A 50 22.44 20.83 5.00
C GLN A 50 23.56 20.29 4.08
N VAL A 51 24.82 20.40 4.52
CA VAL A 51 25.98 19.93 3.75
C VAL A 51 25.95 18.40 3.62
N LYS A 52 25.59 17.70 4.70
CA LYS A 52 25.41 16.24 4.68
C LYS A 52 24.35 15.80 3.70
N LYS A 53 23.18 16.45 3.69
CA LYS A 53 22.11 16.15 2.73
C LYS A 53 22.57 16.38 1.29
N CYS A 54 23.29 17.47 1.00
CA CYS A 54 23.78 17.75 -0.35
C CYS A 54 24.79 16.69 -0.84
N ILE A 55 25.75 16.30 0.01
CA ILE A 55 26.73 15.25 -0.30
C ILE A 55 26.01 13.91 -0.48
N TYR A 56 25.07 13.60 0.41
CA TYR A 56 24.30 12.36 0.35
C TYR A 56 23.48 12.25 -0.94
N VAL A 57 22.66 13.25 -1.26
CA VAL A 57 21.84 13.27 -2.48
C VAL A 57 22.73 13.09 -3.70
N ARG A 58 23.89 13.77 -3.73
CA ARG A 58 24.85 13.65 -4.83
C ARG A 58 25.44 12.24 -4.92
N VAL A 59 25.84 11.62 -3.80
CA VAL A 59 26.37 10.25 -3.76
C VAL A 59 25.30 9.22 -4.10
N HIS A 60 24.05 9.40 -3.67
CA HIS A 60 22.96 8.49 -3.97
C HIS A 60 22.56 8.56 -5.44
N VAL A 61 22.45 9.77 -6.00
CA VAL A 61 22.20 9.97 -7.45
C VAL A 61 23.34 9.40 -8.29
N GLN A 62 24.60 9.56 -7.85
CA GLN A 62 25.77 9.04 -8.54
C GLN A 62 25.85 7.50 -8.47
N ARG A 63 25.58 6.91 -7.29
CA ARG A 63 25.55 5.46 -7.09
C ARG A 63 24.37 4.82 -7.84
N SER A 64 23.21 5.48 -7.90
CA SER A 64 22.08 5.09 -8.75
C SER A 64 22.40 5.19 -10.25
N ARG A 65 23.30 6.06 -10.69
CA ARG A 65 23.76 6.11 -12.10
C ARG A 65 24.73 4.99 -12.47
N SER A 66 25.63 4.60 -11.55
CA SER A 66 26.60 3.52 -11.81
C SER A 66 25.97 2.12 -11.69
N ASN A 67 25.06 1.91 -10.74
CA ASN A 67 24.35 0.64 -10.55
C ASN A 67 23.09 0.48 -11.44
N ARG A 68 22.80 1.47 -12.31
CA ARG A 68 21.55 1.61 -13.06
C ARG A 68 21.25 0.43 -13.98
N ARG A 69 22.26 -0.26 -14.52
CA ARG A 69 22.04 -1.44 -15.40
C ARG A 69 21.48 -2.65 -14.64
N THR A 70 21.84 -2.82 -13.37
CA THR A 70 21.37 -3.95 -12.54
C THR A 70 20.14 -3.57 -11.71
N LEU A 71 20.01 -2.29 -11.33
CA LEU A 71 18.85 -1.75 -10.59
C LEU A 71 17.62 -1.48 -11.47
N CYS A 72 17.79 -1.18 -12.77
CA CYS A 72 16.67 -0.96 -13.70
C CYS A 72 15.74 -2.18 -13.86
N LEU A 73 16.18 -3.39 -13.48
CA LEU A 73 15.32 -4.58 -13.44
C LEU A 73 14.63 -4.78 -12.08
N LEU A 74 15.13 -4.15 -11.01
CA LEU A 74 14.69 -4.34 -9.62
C LEU A 74 13.84 -3.18 -9.07
N GLU A 75 13.98 -1.95 -9.57
CA GLU A 75 13.11 -0.82 -9.20
C GLU A 75 11.69 -0.87 -9.80
N PRO A 76 11.49 -1.20 -11.09
CA PRO A 76 10.14 -1.36 -11.61
C PRO A 76 9.41 -2.51 -10.93
N SER A 77 10.11 -3.58 -10.53
CA SER A 77 9.48 -4.69 -9.80
C SER A 77 9.06 -4.29 -8.38
N LYS A 78 9.79 -3.41 -7.68
CA LYS A 78 9.36 -2.86 -6.37
C LYS A 78 8.12 -1.97 -6.50
N THR A 79 8.11 -1.06 -7.47
CA THR A 79 6.97 -0.14 -7.65
C THR A 79 5.74 -0.89 -8.15
N ALA A 80 5.91 -1.79 -9.13
CA ALA A 80 4.83 -2.61 -9.66
C ALA A 80 4.29 -3.63 -8.64
N SER A 81 5.16 -4.20 -7.79
CA SER A 81 4.70 -5.12 -6.74
C SER A 81 3.86 -4.40 -5.68
N GLN A 82 4.17 -3.15 -5.33
CA GLN A 82 3.37 -2.38 -4.38
C GLN A 82 1.98 -2.03 -4.92
N THR A 83 1.87 -1.64 -6.19
CA THR A 83 0.56 -1.40 -6.84
C THR A 83 -0.25 -2.69 -6.92
N LEU A 84 0.36 -3.78 -7.39
CA LEU A 84 -0.32 -5.08 -7.48
C LEU A 84 -0.78 -5.59 -6.12
N LEU A 85 0.04 -5.44 -5.08
CA LEU A 85 -0.33 -5.80 -3.72
C LEU A 85 -1.54 -4.99 -3.27
N GLY A 86 -1.54 -3.66 -3.49
CA GLY A 86 -2.63 -2.74 -3.21
C GLY A 86 -3.96 -3.14 -3.87
N ASP A 87 -3.89 -3.61 -5.11
CA ASP A 87 -5.06 -4.05 -5.88
C ASP A 87 -5.67 -5.33 -5.35
N VAL A 88 -4.81 -6.30 -5.00
CA VAL A 88 -5.27 -7.57 -4.42
C VAL A 88 -6.00 -7.34 -3.10
N VAL A 89 -5.56 -6.36 -2.28
CA VAL A 89 -6.26 -5.99 -1.03
C VAL A 89 -7.68 -5.51 -1.30
N ILE A 90 -7.83 -4.63 -2.29
CA ILE A 90 -9.10 -4.02 -2.62
C ILE A 90 -10.07 -5.10 -3.10
N VAL A 91 -9.62 -5.95 -4.04
CA VAL A 91 -10.41 -7.08 -4.54
C VAL A 91 -10.77 -8.04 -3.40
N TRP A 92 -9.83 -8.34 -2.51
CA TRP A 92 -10.07 -9.22 -1.37
C TRP A 92 -11.08 -8.62 -0.38
N ARG A 93 -10.97 -7.34 -0.01
CA ARG A 93 -11.89 -6.65 0.93
C ARG A 93 -13.32 -6.69 0.44
N VAL A 94 -13.49 -6.39 -0.83
CA VAL A 94 -14.78 -6.45 -1.51
C VAL A 94 -15.32 -7.88 -1.49
N ARG A 95 -14.47 -8.85 -1.84
CA ARG A 95 -14.85 -10.26 -1.84
C ARG A 95 -15.24 -10.73 -0.44
N ALA A 96 -14.52 -10.34 0.61
CA ALA A 96 -14.84 -10.69 1.99
C ALA A 96 -16.24 -10.18 2.40
N VAL A 97 -16.62 -8.99 1.95
CA VAL A 97 -17.90 -8.35 2.30
C VAL A 97 -19.07 -8.85 1.44
N TRP A 98 -18.80 -9.27 0.21
CA TRP A 98 -19.82 -9.73 -0.75
C TRP A 98 -19.85 -11.23 -1.03
N ALA A 99 -18.92 -12.03 -0.48
CA ALA A 99 -18.99 -13.49 -0.55
C ALA A 99 -20.31 -14.04 0.02
N LEU A 100 -20.99 -13.28 0.87
CA LEU A 100 -22.31 -13.63 1.42
C LEU A 100 -23.51 -13.33 0.48
N GLY A 101 -23.33 -12.72 -0.70
CA GLY A 101 -24.45 -12.34 -1.57
C GLY A 101 -24.20 -12.59 -3.06
N ARG A 102 -25.10 -13.36 -3.70
CA ARG A 102 -25.16 -13.54 -5.16
C ARG A 102 -25.45 -12.19 -5.83
N SER A 103 -24.45 -11.51 -6.40
CA SER A 103 -24.72 -10.30 -7.18
C SER A 103 -23.66 -9.98 -8.23
N LYS A 104 -24.15 -9.43 -9.35
CA LYS A 104 -23.46 -8.86 -10.53
C LYS A 104 -22.36 -7.83 -10.21
N SER A 105 -22.16 -7.49 -8.95
CA SER A 105 -21.14 -6.56 -8.48
C SER A 105 -19.70 -7.04 -8.73
N LEU A 106 -19.46 -8.35 -8.83
CA LEU A 106 -18.11 -8.90 -9.08
C LEU A 106 -17.50 -8.36 -10.38
N ASN A 107 -18.32 -8.14 -11.42
CA ASN A 107 -17.85 -7.65 -12.71
C ASN A 107 -17.22 -6.25 -12.61
N ARG A 108 -17.82 -5.34 -11.82
CA ARG A 108 -17.30 -3.98 -11.62
C ARG A 108 -15.91 -3.97 -10.98
N PHE A 109 -15.64 -4.90 -10.08
CA PHE A 109 -14.36 -5.00 -9.41
C PHE A 109 -13.28 -5.65 -10.27
N ILE A 110 -13.65 -6.58 -11.16
CA ILE A 110 -12.75 -7.12 -12.18
C ILE A 110 -12.31 -6.01 -13.14
N THR A 111 -13.25 -5.18 -13.62
CA THR A 111 -12.92 -4.01 -14.45
C THR A 111 -11.95 -3.07 -13.72
N HIS A 112 -12.17 -2.85 -12.43
CA HIS A 112 -11.32 -2.00 -11.61
C HIS A 112 -9.90 -2.55 -11.47
N PHE A 113 -9.77 -3.86 -11.25
CA PHE A 113 -8.49 -4.55 -11.20
C PHE A 113 -7.71 -4.46 -12.52
N ILE A 114 -8.40 -4.58 -13.66
CA ILE A 114 -7.79 -4.45 -14.99
C ILE A 114 -7.29 -3.01 -15.24
N CYS A 115 -8.07 -2.00 -14.84
CA CYS A 115 -7.66 -0.60 -14.98
C CYS A 115 -6.38 -0.33 -14.18
N HIS A 116 -6.28 -0.90 -12.98
CA HIS A 116 -5.15 -0.72 -12.11
C HIS A 116 -3.89 -1.44 -12.56
N SER A 117 -4.02 -2.70 -13.01
CA SER A 117 -2.89 -3.43 -13.59
C SER A 117 -2.34 -2.72 -14.84
N ALA A 118 -3.22 -2.12 -15.66
CA ALA A 118 -2.80 -1.29 -16.78
C ALA A 118 -1.96 -0.08 -16.33
N THR A 119 -2.38 0.63 -15.27
CA THR A 119 -1.55 1.75 -14.74
C THR A 119 -0.18 1.28 -14.25
N SER A 120 -0.09 0.12 -13.61
CA SER A 120 1.19 -0.44 -13.15
C SER A 120 2.12 -0.80 -14.30
N VAL A 121 1.59 -1.36 -15.39
CA VAL A 121 2.36 -1.66 -16.61
C VAL A 121 2.87 -0.38 -17.25
N VAL A 122 2.02 0.65 -17.34
CA VAL A 122 2.41 1.95 -17.91
C VAL A 122 3.48 2.65 -17.07
N LEU A 123 3.39 2.59 -15.73
CA LEU A 123 4.44 3.08 -14.84
C LEU A 123 5.76 2.33 -15.02
N THR A 124 5.69 1.02 -15.17
CA THR A 124 6.89 0.19 -15.45
C THR A 124 7.53 0.59 -16.77
N PHE A 125 6.73 0.80 -17.81
CA PHE A 125 7.20 1.30 -19.11
C PHE A 125 7.86 2.68 -18.99
N CYS A 126 7.26 3.59 -18.21
CA CYS A 126 7.83 4.91 -17.91
C CYS A 126 9.22 4.86 -17.26
N VAL A 127 9.46 3.88 -16.38
CA VAL A 127 10.76 3.69 -15.70
C VAL A 127 11.78 3.11 -16.67
N VAL A 128 11.40 2.09 -17.45
CA VAL A 128 12.34 1.31 -18.27
C VAL A 128 12.72 2.04 -19.55
N ASP A 129 11.74 2.61 -20.26
CA ASP A 129 11.94 3.06 -21.64
C ASP A 129 12.11 4.59 -21.75
N LEU A 130 11.33 5.34 -20.99
CA LEU A 130 11.34 6.81 -21.05
C LEU A 130 12.44 7.44 -20.19
N GLY A 131 13.15 6.65 -19.39
CA GLY A 131 14.30 7.11 -18.58
C GLY A 131 13.95 8.28 -17.66
N GLY A 132 12.71 8.32 -17.14
CA GLY A 132 12.17 9.49 -16.46
C GLY A 132 13.08 10.01 -15.36
N ASP A 133 13.33 11.32 -15.37
CA ASP A 133 14.06 11.99 -14.29
C ASP A 133 13.17 12.00 -13.04
N ILE A 134 13.45 11.06 -12.13
CA ILE A 134 12.86 10.99 -10.80
C ILE A 134 13.63 11.97 -9.92
N ILE A 135 13.00 13.07 -9.56
CA ILE A 135 13.51 14.03 -8.58
C ILE A 135 12.59 13.96 -7.38
N ASP A 136 13.14 13.64 -6.20
CA ASP A 136 12.41 13.52 -4.94
C ASP A 136 11.25 12.51 -4.98
N GLY A 137 11.40 11.41 -5.72
CA GLY A 137 10.39 10.35 -5.81
C GLY A 137 9.21 10.67 -6.75
N SER A 138 9.25 11.79 -7.49
CA SER A 138 8.24 12.14 -8.50
C SER A 138 8.84 12.28 -9.89
N PHE A 139 8.13 11.80 -10.91
CA PHE A 139 8.51 12.01 -12.31
C PHE A 139 8.34 13.48 -12.70
N GLN A 140 9.43 14.12 -13.12
CA GLN A 140 9.37 15.49 -13.64
C GLN A 140 9.07 15.52 -15.14
N LYS A 141 9.69 14.61 -15.90
CA LYS A 141 9.52 14.46 -17.34
C LYS A 141 9.49 12.97 -17.72
N PRO A 142 8.65 12.57 -18.69
CA PRO A 142 7.59 13.33 -19.35
C PRO A 142 6.33 13.50 -18.47
N ALA A 143 5.50 14.53 -18.76
CA ALA A 143 4.28 14.83 -18.00
C ALA A 143 3.28 13.65 -17.94
N PHE A 144 3.29 12.80 -18.95
CA PHE A 144 2.52 11.55 -18.98
C PHE A 144 2.85 10.63 -17.79
N CYS A 145 4.12 10.40 -17.50
CA CYS A 145 4.56 9.55 -16.39
C CYS A 145 4.20 10.15 -15.03
N ARG A 146 4.26 11.48 -14.90
CA ARG A 146 3.81 12.20 -13.71
C ARG A 146 2.31 12.03 -13.47
N ASN A 147 1.51 12.18 -14.53
CA ASN A 147 0.06 12.01 -14.45
C ASN A 147 -0.31 10.57 -14.12
N MET A 148 0.40 9.59 -14.70
CA MET A 148 0.19 8.18 -14.37
C MET A 148 0.61 7.81 -12.95
N GLN A 149 1.72 8.36 -12.46
CA GLN A 149 2.09 8.22 -11.05
C GLN A 149 1.01 8.78 -10.12
N THR A 150 0.47 9.96 -10.45
CA THR A 150 -0.63 10.56 -9.68
C THR A 150 -1.89 9.69 -9.73
N ALA A 151 -2.23 9.15 -10.91
CA ALA A 151 -3.35 8.22 -11.07
C ALA A 151 -3.15 6.95 -10.24
N SER A 152 -1.92 6.42 -10.17
CA SER A 152 -1.57 5.24 -9.39
C SER A 152 -1.73 5.44 -7.88
N TYR A 153 -1.67 6.67 -7.35
CA TYR A 153 -2.00 6.95 -5.95
C TYR A 153 -3.48 7.30 -5.76
N THR A 154 -4.07 7.99 -6.73
CA THR A 154 -5.46 8.45 -6.65
C THR A 154 -6.45 7.29 -6.78
N LEU A 155 -6.20 6.35 -7.69
CA LEU A 155 -7.08 5.21 -7.92
C LEU A 155 -7.22 4.34 -6.65
N PRO A 156 -6.15 3.88 -5.96
CA PRO A 156 -6.28 3.11 -4.72
C PRO A 156 -7.03 3.90 -3.65
N THR A 157 -6.77 5.20 -3.55
CA THR A 157 -7.41 6.09 -2.58
C THR A 157 -8.92 6.15 -2.78
N VAL A 158 -9.37 6.48 -4.00
CA VAL A 158 -10.78 6.57 -4.35
C VAL A 158 -11.44 5.21 -4.14
N THR A 159 -10.79 4.13 -4.55
CA THR A 159 -11.35 2.79 -4.42
C THR A 159 -11.48 2.35 -2.97
N THR A 160 -10.48 2.67 -2.14
CA THR A 160 -10.50 2.40 -0.70
C THR A 160 -11.60 3.22 -0.03
N ALA A 161 -11.74 4.50 -0.37
CA ALA A 161 -12.78 5.38 0.15
C ALA A 161 -14.18 4.83 -0.18
N VAL A 162 -14.43 4.56 -1.47
CA VAL A 162 -15.70 4.00 -1.95
C VAL A 162 -15.97 2.67 -1.25
N THR A 163 -15.01 1.75 -1.24
CA THR A 163 -15.16 0.44 -0.57
C THR A 163 -15.49 0.60 0.91
N THR A 164 -14.81 1.50 1.62
CA THR A 164 -15.03 1.76 3.05
C THR A 164 -16.42 2.34 3.30
N ILE A 165 -16.88 3.29 2.47
CA ILE A 165 -18.24 3.84 2.53
C ILE A 165 -19.27 2.73 2.33
N PHE A 166 -19.09 1.90 1.31
CA PHE A 166 -20.00 0.79 1.03
C PHE A 166 -20.04 -0.23 2.18
N ILE A 167 -18.90 -0.56 2.77
CA ILE A 167 -18.81 -1.41 3.96
C ILE A 167 -19.57 -0.77 5.12
N GLY A 168 -19.37 0.53 5.35
CA GLY A 168 -20.06 1.29 6.39
C GLY A 168 -21.57 1.31 6.20
N MET A 169 -22.06 1.57 4.99
CA MET A 169 -23.50 1.53 4.66
C MET A 169 -24.09 0.14 4.93
N LYS A 170 -23.36 -0.91 4.58
CA LYS A 170 -23.80 -2.29 4.82
C LYS A 170 -23.79 -2.62 6.32
N ALA A 171 -22.73 -2.24 7.04
CA ALA A 171 -22.63 -2.39 8.48
C ALA A 171 -23.76 -1.65 9.21
N TRP A 172 -24.08 -0.43 8.77
CA TRP A 172 -25.20 0.36 9.29
C TRP A 172 -26.56 -0.30 9.04
N SER A 173 -26.79 -0.82 7.83
CA SER A 173 -28.00 -1.57 7.50
C SER A 173 -28.14 -2.83 8.36
N TYR A 174 -27.04 -3.55 8.58
CA TYR A 174 -27.01 -4.69 9.51
C TYR A 174 -27.31 -4.24 10.94
N TYR A 175 -26.71 -3.16 11.42
CA TYR A 175 -26.97 -2.63 12.76
C TYR A 175 -28.45 -2.26 12.94
N ARG A 176 -29.03 -1.54 11.97
CA ARG A 176 -30.42 -1.08 12.01
C ARG A 176 -31.44 -2.21 11.94
N ASN A 177 -31.18 -3.25 11.14
CA ASN A 177 -32.11 -4.36 10.92
C ASN A 177 -31.94 -5.51 11.94
N SER A 178 -30.95 -5.45 12.83
CA SER A 178 -30.67 -6.52 13.78
C SER A 178 -31.31 -6.23 15.13
N ALA A 179 -32.57 -6.63 15.29
CA ALA A 179 -33.11 -6.94 16.61
C ALA A 179 -32.41 -8.23 17.12
N ILE A 180 -31.87 -8.22 18.34
CA ILE A 180 -31.47 -9.41 19.14
C ILE A 180 -30.03 -9.97 18.89
N ARG A 181 -29.09 -9.45 19.69
CA ARG A 181 -28.04 -10.11 20.53
C ARG A 181 -27.08 -11.17 19.95
N LYS A 182 -27.37 -11.90 18.87
CA LYS A 182 -26.49 -12.99 18.33
C LYS A 182 -25.54 -12.57 17.20
N ARG A 183 -25.53 -11.29 16.81
CA ARG A 183 -24.79 -10.79 15.62
C ARG A 183 -23.61 -9.86 15.90
N THR A 184 -23.17 -9.75 17.16
CA THR A 184 -22.06 -8.87 17.57
C THR A 184 -20.75 -9.14 16.83
N HIS A 185 -20.47 -10.39 16.46
CA HIS A 185 -19.22 -10.76 15.81
C HIS A 185 -19.07 -10.21 14.38
N LEU A 186 -20.11 -10.32 13.55
CA LEU A 186 -20.10 -9.77 12.19
C LEU A 186 -19.99 -8.25 12.21
N VAL A 187 -20.68 -7.60 13.16
CA VAL A 187 -20.57 -6.16 13.37
C VAL A 187 -19.13 -5.80 13.75
N HIS A 188 -18.49 -6.54 14.65
CA HIS A 188 -17.11 -6.27 15.04
C HIS A 188 -16.11 -6.42 13.88
N ILE A 189 -16.25 -7.47 13.06
CA ILE A 189 -15.41 -7.64 11.85
C ILE A 189 -15.64 -6.48 10.87
N MET A 190 -16.90 -6.08 10.64
CA MET A 190 -17.21 -4.96 9.75
C MET A 190 -16.66 -3.63 10.28
N THR A 191 -16.73 -3.38 11.58
CA THR A 191 -16.14 -2.20 12.23
C THR A 191 -14.63 -2.20 12.08
N LEU A 192 -13.96 -3.32 12.33
CA LEU A 192 -12.50 -3.45 12.16
C LEU A 192 -12.08 -3.20 10.70
N LEU A 193 -12.83 -3.73 9.73
CA LEU A 193 -12.59 -3.48 8.31
C LEU A 193 -12.78 -2.00 7.94
N LEU A 194 -13.73 -1.31 8.58
CA LEU A 194 -14.00 0.11 8.39
C LEU A 194 -12.91 0.99 9.01
N GLU A 195 -12.57 0.76 10.28
CA GLU A 195 -11.52 1.51 10.99
C GLU A 195 -10.17 1.37 10.28
N SER A 196 -9.81 0.12 9.95
CA SER A 196 -8.60 -0.12 9.17
C SER A 196 -8.69 0.57 7.81
N GLY A 197 -9.83 0.52 7.11
CA GLY A 197 -10.04 1.16 5.81
C GLY A 197 -9.83 2.67 5.86
N LEU A 198 -10.31 3.32 6.93
CA LEU A 198 -10.13 4.74 7.17
C LEU A 198 -8.64 5.10 7.36
N VAL A 199 -7.91 4.35 8.20
CA VAL A 199 -6.48 4.57 8.42
C VAL A 199 -5.71 4.46 7.10
N TYR A 200 -6.03 3.47 6.29
CA TYR A 200 -5.39 3.26 4.99
C TYR A 200 -5.74 4.35 3.97
N PHE A 201 -6.98 4.84 3.99
CA PHE A 201 -7.39 6.00 3.19
C PHE A 201 -6.62 7.27 3.57
N LEU A 202 -6.51 7.58 4.87
CA LEU A 202 -5.74 8.74 5.35
C LEU A 202 -4.27 8.64 4.94
N PHE A 203 -3.73 7.42 4.93
CA PHE A 203 -2.36 7.16 4.53
C PHE A 203 -2.09 7.53 3.07
N PHE A 204 -2.95 7.11 2.15
CA PHE A 204 -2.81 7.51 0.75
C PHE A 204 -3.15 8.98 0.51
N MET A 205 -4.08 9.55 1.26
CA MET A 205 -4.35 10.99 1.20
C MET A 205 -3.09 11.80 1.53
N ALA A 206 -2.31 11.39 2.54
CA ALA A 206 -1.03 12.03 2.83
C ALA A 206 -0.08 11.97 1.62
N GLN A 207 -0.02 10.82 0.91
CA GLN A 207 0.80 10.66 -0.29
C GLN A 207 0.36 11.53 -1.47
N ILE A 208 -0.93 11.86 -1.57
CA ILE A 208 -1.45 12.80 -2.57
C ILE A 208 -1.13 14.25 -2.20
N VAL A 209 -1.16 14.58 -0.92
CA VAL A 209 -0.99 15.95 -0.42
C VAL A 209 0.49 16.36 -0.35
N LEU A 210 1.40 15.47 0.04
CA LEU A 210 2.82 15.77 0.22
C LEU A 210 3.52 16.35 -1.04
N PRO A 211 3.25 15.87 -2.27
CA PRO A 211 3.87 16.42 -3.48
C PRO A 211 3.30 17.78 -3.92
N VAL A 212 2.19 18.25 -3.34
CA VAL A 212 1.54 19.50 -3.74
C VAL A 212 2.48 20.68 -3.43
N PRO A 213 2.76 21.59 -4.39
CA PRO A 213 3.74 22.66 -4.21
C PRO A 213 3.51 23.52 -2.96
N SER A 214 2.24 23.82 -2.64
CA SER A 214 1.87 24.62 -1.46
C SER A 214 2.23 23.96 -0.13
N VAL A 215 2.35 22.62 -0.11
CA VAL A 215 2.74 21.84 1.07
C VAL A 215 4.24 21.54 1.05
N ARG A 216 4.77 21.20 -0.13
CA ARG A 216 6.18 20.84 -0.34
C ARG A 216 7.14 21.99 -0.01
N ILE A 217 6.88 23.20 -0.53
CA ILE A 217 7.81 24.34 -0.38
C ILE A 217 8.08 24.67 1.11
N PRO A 218 7.05 24.77 1.98
CA PRO A 218 7.27 24.95 3.43
C PRO A 218 8.02 23.79 4.10
N ILE A 219 7.80 22.54 3.66
CA ILE A 219 8.48 21.35 4.19
C ILE A 219 9.98 21.40 3.88
N GLU A 220 10.35 21.78 2.66
CA GLU A 220 11.74 21.88 2.21
C GLU A 220 12.50 23.01 2.92
N ALA A 221 11.79 24.08 3.31
CA ALA A 221 12.38 25.16 4.09
C ALA A 221 12.82 24.73 5.51
N SER A 222 12.24 23.65 6.05
CA SER A 222 12.58 23.12 7.38
C SER A 222 13.33 21.79 7.28
N SER A 223 14.55 21.77 7.78
CA SER A 223 15.42 20.59 7.77
C SER A 223 14.80 19.39 8.51
N GLY A 224 14.05 19.65 9.58
CA GLY A 224 13.33 18.67 10.39
C GLY A 224 12.12 18.09 9.65
N LEU A 225 11.26 18.95 9.06
CA LEU A 225 10.10 18.48 8.29
C LEU A 225 10.53 17.64 7.09
N THR A 226 11.57 18.06 6.37
CA THR A 226 12.14 17.29 5.26
C THR A 226 12.58 15.90 5.71
N LEU A 227 13.22 15.79 6.89
CA LEU A 227 13.62 14.50 7.43
C LEU A 227 12.40 13.64 7.79
N SER A 228 11.38 14.22 8.42
CA SER A 228 10.14 13.51 8.74
C SER A 228 9.42 12.99 7.50
N THR A 229 9.33 13.81 6.44
CA THR A 229 8.72 13.41 5.16
C THR A 229 9.52 12.29 4.48
N LEU A 230 10.85 12.35 4.55
CA LEU A 230 11.71 11.28 4.05
C LEU A 230 11.46 9.96 4.79
N MET A 231 11.44 10.00 6.13
CA MET A 231 11.15 8.83 6.97
C MET A 231 9.76 8.26 6.66
N PHE A 232 8.75 9.13 6.51
CA PHE A 232 7.40 8.75 6.13
C PHE A 232 7.34 8.06 4.76
N SER A 233 8.05 8.59 3.77
CA SER A 233 8.13 7.98 2.43
C SER A 233 8.72 6.57 2.47
N TYR A 234 9.78 6.34 3.24
CA TYR A 234 10.33 4.99 3.41
C TYR A 234 9.35 4.03 4.10
N GLN A 235 8.65 4.48 5.15
CA GLN A 235 7.66 3.68 5.84
C GLN A 235 6.39 3.43 5.02
N THR A 236 6.14 4.21 3.96
CA THR A 236 4.94 4.07 3.13
C THR A 236 4.92 2.77 2.37
N SER A 237 6.04 2.40 1.74
CA SER A 237 6.20 1.11 1.09
C SER A 237 5.84 -0.07 2.02
N SER A 238 6.23 0.07 3.27
CA SER A 238 6.11 -0.91 4.33
C SER A 238 4.67 -1.05 4.84
N ILE A 239 4.01 0.07 5.11
CA ILE A 239 2.61 0.11 5.57
C ILE A 239 1.69 -0.46 4.49
N VAL A 240 1.91 -0.08 3.23
CA VAL A 240 1.13 -0.56 2.08
C VAL A 240 1.21 -2.08 1.95
N GLY A 241 2.38 -2.68 2.22
CA GLY A 241 2.54 -4.13 2.18
C GLY A 241 2.01 -4.87 3.42
N MET A 242 2.21 -4.33 4.63
CA MET A 242 1.87 -5.03 5.89
C MET A 242 0.37 -5.02 6.18
N TYR A 243 -0.28 -3.91 5.88
CA TYR A 243 -1.69 -3.69 6.19
C TYR A 243 -2.62 -4.78 5.60
N PRO A 244 -2.49 -5.16 4.31
CA PRO A 244 -3.31 -6.20 3.71
C PRO A 244 -3.15 -7.54 4.42
N THR A 245 -1.90 -7.93 4.71
CA THR A 245 -1.64 -9.19 5.39
C THR A 245 -2.21 -9.20 6.79
N ALA A 246 -2.02 -8.13 7.56
CA ALA A 246 -2.58 -8.03 8.91
C ALA A 246 -4.10 -8.20 8.89
N ILE A 247 -4.79 -7.57 7.94
CA ILE A 247 -6.24 -7.66 7.82
C ILE A 247 -6.71 -9.04 7.38
N ILE A 248 -6.01 -9.68 6.44
CA ILE A 248 -6.34 -11.05 6.01
C ILE A 248 -6.15 -12.03 7.17
N CYS A 249 -5.04 -11.96 7.89
CA CYS A 249 -4.78 -12.78 9.08
C CYS A 249 -5.82 -12.54 10.19
N LEU A 250 -6.20 -11.29 10.43
CA LEU A 250 -7.24 -10.94 11.41
C LEU A 250 -8.60 -11.51 11.02
N VAL A 251 -9.00 -11.43 9.75
CA VAL A 251 -10.28 -12.00 9.31
C VAL A 251 -10.27 -13.54 9.35
N HIS A 252 -9.17 -14.18 8.93
CA HIS A 252 -9.06 -15.64 8.98
C HIS A 252 -9.02 -16.20 10.40
N SER A 253 -8.26 -15.59 11.31
CA SER A 253 -8.21 -16.01 12.71
C SER A 253 -9.60 -15.93 13.36
N ARG A 254 -10.37 -14.87 13.08
CA ARG A 254 -11.73 -14.70 13.59
C ARG A 254 -12.73 -15.68 12.96
N HIS A 255 -12.56 -16.06 11.69
CA HIS A 255 -13.39 -17.09 11.06
C HIS A 255 -13.14 -18.48 11.68
N SER A 256 -11.87 -18.83 11.91
CA SER A 256 -11.49 -20.11 12.52
C SER A 256 -12.03 -20.25 13.94
N MET A 257 -11.97 -19.19 14.75
CA MET A 257 -12.52 -19.21 16.11
C MET A 257 -14.05 -19.38 16.11
N ALA A 258 -14.75 -18.82 15.12
CA ALA A 258 -16.20 -18.92 15.03
C ALA A 258 -16.66 -20.36 14.75
N GLU A 259 -16.02 -21.08 13.82
CA GLU A 259 -16.36 -22.47 13.52
C GLU A 259 -16.13 -23.40 14.73
N THR A 260 -15.08 -23.18 15.51
CA THR A 260 -14.81 -23.97 16.71
C THR A 260 -15.89 -23.78 17.79
N SER A 261 -16.40 -22.56 17.97
CA SER A 261 -17.46 -22.26 18.95
C SER A 261 -18.83 -22.84 18.56
N TYR A 262 -19.11 -23.03 17.27
CA TYR A 262 -20.36 -23.67 16.84
C TYR A 262 -20.34 -25.21 16.97
N HIS A 263 -19.16 -25.82 17.03
CA HIS A 263 -19.01 -27.28 17.22
C HIS A 263 -18.88 -27.71 18.68
N SER A 264 -18.77 -26.76 19.61
CA SER A 264 -18.61 -27.01 21.05
C SER A 264 -19.84 -26.61 21.88
N ALA A 265 -20.94 -26.25 21.22
CA ALA A 265 -22.26 -25.98 21.81
C ALA A 265 -23.30 -26.96 21.23
#